data_AF-A0A4U8TGR9-F1
#
_entry.id   AF-A0A4U8TGR9-F1
#
_cell.length_a   1.000
_cell.length_b   1.000
_cell.length_c   1.000
_cell.angle_alpha   90.00
_cell.angle_beta   90.00
_cell.angle_gamma   90.00
#
_symmetry.space_group_name_H-M   'P 1'
#
loop_
_entity.id
_entity.type
_entity.pdbx_description
1 polymer ?
#
loop_
_entity_poly.entity_id
_entity_poly.type
_entity_poly.pdbx_seq_one_letter_code
_entity_poly.pdbx_strand_id
1 'polypeptide(L)'
;MSIEKNLHEVKDRLTKDQNLLVSAFKLEAFYKKYKNFLFLIIALLVLFGAYKGISAYKEHKTNTQANELMNTLYSKNITEEDRKKTEELLATIKPDLYDFYRYTQLQNLSLLQLKSDENLVILEQLSKSSNELIATLANYQYAVFSEKLELLENFESDSMPLLRDRARFLAAYLYMQNNNTQKAHEILESIQPRDNNRLVTEMATLLKHYGLDSKSLPTQNTDVSKEDTAKLPVEANKTKE
;
A
#
# COMPACT_ATOMS: atom_id res chain seq x y z
N MET A 1 -73.08 23.72 7.84
CA MET A 1 -71.79 23.02 7.63
C MET A 1 -71.36 22.86 6.16
N SER A 2 -72.21 23.01 5.14
CA SER A 2 -71.78 22.94 3.72
C SER A 2 -71.16 24.25 3.20
N ILE A 3 -71.74 25.40 3.54
CA ILE A 3 -71.29 26.72 3.05
C ILE A 3 -69.93 27.11 3.62
N GLU A 4 -69.69 26.84 4.90
CA GLU A 4 -68.43 27.14 5.59
C GLU A 4 -67.26 26.31 5.06
N LYS A 5 -67.53 25.04 4.70
CA LYS A 5 -66.54 24.13 4.07
C LYS A 5 -66.20 24.58 2.64
N ASN A 6 -67.20 24.97 1.86
CA ASN A 6 -67.00 25.52 0.51
C ASN A 6 -66.26 26.86 0.54
N LEU A 7 -66.53 27.72 1.53
CA LEU A 7 -65.84 28.98 1.70
C LEU A 7 -64.37 28.78 2.09
N HIS A 8 -64.08 27.78 2.93
CA HIS A 8 -62.72 27.41 3.31
C HIS A 8 -61.94 26.83 2.13
N GLU A 9 -62.55 25.96 1.33
CA GLU A 9 -61.92 25.41 0.13
C GLU A 9 -61.62 26.48 -0.93
N VAL A 10 -62.56 27.43 -1.14
CA VAL A 10 -62.35 28.57 -2.03
C VAL A 10 -61.23 29.47 -1.51
N LYS A 11 -61.17 29.74 -0.19
CA LYS A 11 -60.09 30.52 0.43
C LYS A 11 -58.72 29.83 0.32
N ASP A 12 -58.65 28.51 0.49
CA ASP A 12 -57.41 27.75 0.35
C ASP A 12 -56.91 27.70 -1.10
N ARG A 13 -57.82 27.57 -2.08
CA ARG A 13 -57.47 27.67 -3.50
C ARG A 13 -56.94 29.07 -3.85
N LEU A 14 -57.62 30.12 -3.39
CA LEU A 14 -57.16 31.50 -3.58
C LEU A 14 -55.81 31.77 -2.92
N THR A 15 -55.57 31.20 -1.74
CA THR A 15 -54.27 31.34 -1.03
C THR A 15 -53.15 30.59 -1.75
N LYS A 16 -53.44 29.40 -2.29
CA LYS A 16 -52.48 28.67 -3.14
C LYS A 16 -52.16 29.43 -4.42
N ASP A 17 -53.16 29.96 -5.11
CA ASP A 17 -52.97 30.75 -6.34
C ASP A 17 -52.19 32.04 -6.06
N GLN A 18 -52.48 32.71 -4.95
CA GLN A 18 -51.71 33.88 -4.51
C GLN A 18 -50.25 33.52 -4.20
N ASN A 19 -49.99 32.37 -3.55
CA ASN A 19 -48.63 31.90 -3.28
C ASN A 19 -47.88 31.49 -4.56
N LEU A 20 -48.58 30.95 -5.56
CA LEU A 20 -48.02 30.66 -6.87
C LEU A 20 -47.66 31.95 -7.62
N LEU A 21 -48.54 32.96 -7.59
CA LEU A 21 -48.28 34.26 -8.20
C LEU A 21 -47.13 34.98 -7.48
N VAL A 22 -47.11 35.00 -6.14
CA VAL A 22 -46.03 35.61 -5.37
C VAL A 22 -44.70 34.90 -5.59
N SER A 23 -44.69 33.56 -5.72
CA SER A 23 -43.47 32.82 -6.03
C SER A 23 -43.00 33.05 -7.47
N ALA A 24 -43.92 33.18 -8.44
CA ALA A 24 -43.61 33.58 -9.81
C ALA A 24 -43.03 35.00 -9.89
N PHE A 25 -43.61 35.97 -9.19
CA PHE A 25 -43.07 37.34 -9.12
C PHE A 25 -41.73 37.40 -8.40
N LYS A 26 -41.50 36.59 -7.35
CA LYS A 26 -40.19 36.45 -6.70
C LYS A 26 -39.15 35.86 -7.65
N LEU A 27 -39.52 34.85 -8.44
CA LEU A 27 -38.67 34.28 -9.49
C LEU A 27 -38.35 35.29 -10.59
N GLU A 28 -39.32 36.10 -11.02
CA GLU A 28 -39.10 37.15 -12.02
C GLU A 28 -38.19 38.26 -11.48
N ALA A 29 -38.40 38.70 -10.23
CA ALA A 29 -37.56 39.69 -9.57
C ALA A 29 -36.13 39.16 -9.34
N PHE A 30 -36.00 37.89 -8.94
CA PHE A 30 -34.72 37.20 -8.79
C PHE A 30 -34.02 37.05 -10.15
N TYR A 31 -34.74 36.63 -11.19
CA TYR A 31 -34.20 36.54 -12.54
C TYR A 31 -33.75 37.91 -13.06
N LYS A 32 -34.55 38.97 -12.91
CA LYS A 32 -34.14 40.33 -13.33
C LYS A 32 -32.90 40.84 -12.60
N LYS A 33 -32.78 40.56 -11.29
CA LYS A 33 -31.63 41.00 -10.48
C LYS A 33 -30.35 40.19 -10.74
N TYR A 34 -30.48 38.89 -10.96
CA TYR A 34 -29.36 37.96 -11.08
C TYR A 34 -29.16 37.39 -12.50
N LYS A 35 -29.86 37.91 -13.51
CA LYS A 35 -29.77 37.50 -14.92
C LYS A 35 -28.32 37.31 -15.37
N ASN A 36 -27.47 38.31 -15.12
CA ASN A 36 -26.06 38.28 -15.51
C ASN A 36 -25.27 37.20 -14.75
N PHE A 37 -25.57 36.99 -13.47
CA PHE A 37 -24.94 35.95 -12.65
C PHE A 37 -25.40 34.54 -13.06
N LEU A 38 -26.66 34.38 -13.45
CA LEU A 38 -27.19 33.11 -13.96
C LEU A 38 -26.52 32.73 -15.30
N PHE A 39 -26.34 33.70 -16.21
CA PHE A 39 -25.58 33.48 -17.44
C PHE A 39 -24.10 33.15 -17.17
N LEU A 40 -23.48 33.78 -16.17
CA LEU A 40 -22.12 33.46 -15.73
C LEU A 40 -22.01 31.99 -15.26
N ILE A 41 -22.95 31.53 -14.42
CA ILE A 41 -22.99 30.15 -13.93
C ILE A 41 -23.19 29.17 -15.07
N ILE A 42 -24.12 29.46 -16.00
CA ILE A 42 -24.37 28.60 -17.16
C ILE A 42 -23.12 28.52 -18.03
N ALA A 43 -22.44 29.65 -18.28
CA ALA A 43 -21.18 29.67 -19.02
C ALA A 43 -20.08 28.85 -18.33
N LEU A 44 -19.95 28.94 -17.01
CA LEU A 44 -19.03 28.12 -16.21
C LEU A 44 -19.35 26.63 -16.29
N LEU A 45 -20.62 26.25 -16.22
CA LEU A 45 -21.05 24.85 -16.36
C LEU A 45 -20.75 24.30 -17.75
N VAL A 46 -21.00 25.09 -18.81
CA VAL A 46 -20.66 24.70 -20.18
C VAL A 46 -19.15 24.54 -20.35
N LEU A 47 -18.35 25.47 -19.82
CA LEU A 47 -16.89 25.39 -19.83
C LEU A 47 -16.37 24.16 -19.07
N PHE A 48 -16.93 23.89 -17.89
CA PHE A 48 -16.58 22.72 -17.09
C PHE A 48 -16.93 21.41 -17.80
N GLY A 49 -18.13 21.34 -18.41
CA GLY A 49 -18.56 20.19 -19.21
C GLY A 49 -17.67 19.97 -20.43
N ALA A 50 -17.33 21.03 -21.16
CA ALA A 50 -16.40 20.96 -22.29
C ALA A 50 -15.00 20.51 -21.87
N TYR A 51 -14.48 21.07 -20.76
CA TYR A 51 -13.19 20.68 -20.19
C TYR A 51 -13.16 19.20 -19.81
N LYS A 52 -14.18 18.71 -19.09
CA LYS A 52 -14.31 17.30 -18.72
C LYS A 52 -14.44 16.38 -19.94
N GLY A 53 -15.21 16.78 -20.95
CA GLY A 53 -15.36 16.02 -22.19
C GLY A 53 -14.04 15.89 -22.96
N ILE A 54 -13.30 16.99 -23.10
CA ILE A 54 -11.99 17.00 -23.76
C ILE A 54 -10.96 16.21 -22.94
N SER A 55 -10.95 16.37 -21.61
CA SER A 55 -10.00 15.63 -20.75
C SER A 55 -10.26 14.13 -20.81
N ALA A 56 -11.53 13.70 -20.73
CA ALA A 56 -11.90 12.29 -20.80
C ALA A 56 -11.57 11.68 -22.17
N TYR A 57 -11.81 12.42 -23.26
CA TYR A 57 -11.44 11.95 -24.60
C TYR A 57 -9.92 11.82 -24.76
N LYS A 58 -9.16 12.82 -24.30
CA LYS A 58 -7.69 12.79 -24.34
C LYS A 58 -7.15 11.64 -23.49
N GLU A 59 -7.68 11.46 -22.28
CA GLU A 59 -7.29 10.39 -21.38
C GLU A 59 -7.58 9.01 -21.97
N HIS A 60 -8.76 8.81 -22.55
CA HIS A 60 -9.10 7.56 -23.24
C HIS A 60 -8.11 7.27 -24.37
N LYS A 61 -7.84 8.26 -25.23
CA LYS A 61 -6.88 8.11 -26.33
C LYS A 61 -5.46 7.81 -25.84
N THR A 62 -5.01 8.50 -24.80
CA THR A 62 -3.70 8.25 -24.17
C THR A 62 -3.64 6.85 -23.57
N ASN A 63 -4.70 6.39 -22.90
CA ASN A 63 -4.73 5.05 -22.30
C ASN A 63 -4.77 3.95 -23.37
N THR A 64 -5.52 4.12 -24.47
CA THR A 64 -5.50 3.15 -25.59
C THR A 64 -4.12 3.08 -26.23
N GLN A 65 -3.50 4.24 -26.47
CA GLN A 65 -2.14 4.30 -27.02
C GLN A 65 -1.13 3.64 -26.06
N ALA A 66 -1.20 3.92 -24.76
CA ALA A 66 -0.30 3.34 -23.77
C ALA A 66 -0.43 1.80 -23.71
N ASN A 67 -1.66 1.27 -23.82
CA ASN A 67 -1.89 -0.18 -23.89
C ASN A 67 -1.30 -0.81 -25.15
N GLU A 68 -1.44 -0.15 -26.30
CA GLU A 68 -0.84 -0.60 -27.56
C GLU A 68 0.69 -0.63 -27.47
N LEU A 69 1.32 0.41 -26.92
CA LEU A 69 2.77 0.43 -26.70
C LEU A 69 3.21 -0.70 -25.77
N MET A 70 2.47 -0.97 -24.70
CA MET A 70 2.77 -2.07 -23.79
C MET A 70 2.71 -3.42 -24.50
N ASN A 71 1.68 -3.65 -25.33
CA ASN A 71 1.55 -4.86 -26.13
C ASN A 71 2.73 -5.01 -27.11
N THR A 72 3.19 -3.91 -27.71
CA THR A 72 4.38 -3.90 -28.56
C THR A 72 5.64 -4.27 -27.78
N LEU A 73 5.84 -3.72 -26.58
CA LEU A 73 7.01 -4.05 -25.73
C LEU A 73 7.08 -5.52 -25.32
N TYR A 74 5.93 -6.17 -25.11
CA TYR A 74 5.85 -7.60 -24.81
C TYR A 74 5.80 -8.50 -26.05
N SER A 75 5.81 -7.93 -27.26
CA SER A 75 5.83 -8.72 -28.49
C SER A 75 7.18 -9.42 -28.67
N LYS A 76 7.15 -10.67 -29.15
CA LYS A 76 8.36 -11.49 -29.31
C LYS A 76 9.28 -11.05 -30.44
N ASN A 77 8.78 -10.20 -31.34
CA ASN A 77 9.45 -9.86 -32.61
C ASN A 77 9.94 -8.41 -32.65
N ILE A 78 9.92 -7.69 -31.52
CA ILE A 78 10.39 -6.30 -31.46
C ILE A 78 11.91 -6.23 -31.60
N THR A 79 12.40 -5.32 -32.42
CA THR A 79 13.84 -5.03 -32.52
C THR A 79 14.28 -4.17 -31.33
N GLU A 80 15.57 -4.18 -30.98
CA GLU A 80 16.07 -3.35 -29.87
C GLU A 80 15.94 -1.84 -30.14
N GLU A 81 16.05 -1.41 -31.39
CA GLU A 81 15.83 -0.01 -31.77
C GLU A 81 14.36 0.39 -31.56
N ASP A 82 13.42 -0.45 -31.99
CA ASP A 82 11.98 -0.19 -31.84
C ASP A 82 11.56 -0.26 -30.38
N ARG A 83 12.17 -1.16 -29.59
CA ARG A 83 11.96 -1.24 -28.14
C ARG A 83 12.29 0.08 -27.48
N LYS A 84 13.50 0.61 -27.72
CA LYS A 84 13.95 1.88 -27.13
C LYS A 84 13.01 3.04 -27.48
N LYS A 85 12.61 3.16 -28.76
CA LYS A 85 11.64 4.19 -29.20
C LYS A 85 10.28 4.03 -28.50
N THR A 86 9.81 2.79 -28.34
CA THR A 86 8.54 2.48 -27.68
C THR A 86 8.60 2.82 -26.19
N GLU A 87 9.71 2.54 -25.52
CA GLU A 87 9.96 2.89 -24.12
C GLU A 87 10.00 4.41 -23.91
N GLU A 88 10.74 5.15 -24.73
CA GLU A 88 10.82 6.62 -24.66
C GLU A 88 9.43 7.27 -24.83
N LEU A 89 8.63 6.74 -25.76
CA LEU A 89 7.26 7.21 -25.97
C LEU A 89 6.36 6.88 -24.78
N LEU A 90 6.45 5.67 -24.23
CA LEU A 90 5.67 5.25 -23.07
C LEU A 90 6.00 6.11 -21.83
N ALA A 91 7.29 6.36 -21.59
CA ALA A 91 7.77 7.23 -20.52
C ALA A 91 7.17 8.64 -20.62
N THR A 92 7.00 9.15 -21.84
CA THR A 92 6.46 10.48 -22.09
C THR A 92 4.95 10.55 -21.89
N ILE A 93 4.19 9.56 -22.39
CA ILE A 93 2.72 9.63 -22.37
C ILE A 93 2.10 9.11 -21.06
N LYS A 94 2.76 8.15 -20.40
CA LYS A 94 2.24 7.46 -19.21
C LYS A 94 3.40 6.99 -18.31
N PRO A 95 4.07 7.92 -17.60
CA PRO A 95 5.27 7.62 -16.80
C PRO A 95 5.02 6.55 -15.72
N ASP A 96 3.87 6.56 -15.03
CA ASP A 96 3.55 5.54 -14.02
C ASP A 96 3.52 4.12 -14.60
N LEU A 97 3.06 3.99 -15.84
CA LEU A 97 2.99 2.70 -16.53
C LEU A 97 4.37 2.27 -17.06
N TYR A 98 5.20 3.24 -17.43
CA TYR A 98 6.61 2.99 -17.76
C TYR A 98 7.41 2.51 -16.54
N ASP A 99 7.21 3.13 -15.37
CA ASP A 99 7.83 2.69 -14.12
C ASP A 99 7.41 1.27 -13.74
N PHE A 100 6.11 0.96 -13.90
CA PHE A 100 5.61 -0.41 -13.75
C PHE A 100 6.32 -1.38 -14.70
N TYR A 101 6.46 -1.03 -15.99
CA TYR A 101 7.17 -1.85 -16.97
C TYR A 101 8.63 -2.09 -16.59
N ARG A 102 9.36 -1.04 -16.20
CA ARG A 102 10.76 -1.17 -15.78
C ARG A 102 10.88 -2.09 -14.56
N TYR A 103 9.97 -1.91 -13.59
CA TYR A 103 9.93 -2.77 -12.41
C TYR A 103 9.67 -4.24 -12.77
N THR A 104 8.75 -4.53 -13.72
CA THR A 104 8.50 -5.91 -14.15
C THR A 104 9.69 -6.52 -14.89
N GLN A 105 10.43 -5.74 -15.69
CA GLN A 105 11.66 -6.22 -16.32
C GLN A 105 12.69 -6.67 -15.27
N LEU A 106 12.85 -5.90 -14.18
CA LEU A 106 13.74 -6.29 -13.07
C LEU A 106 13.31 -7.60 -12.39
N GLN A 107 12.01 -7.88 -12.29
CA GLN A 107 11.53 -9.13 -11.68
C GLN A 107 11.79 -10.38 -12.53
N ASN A 108 12.08 -10.21 -13.82
CA ASN A 108 12.44 -11.31 -14.72
C ASN A 108 13.93 -11.69 -14.61
N LEU A 109 14.72 -10.93 -13.88
CA LEU A 109 16.15 -11.17 -13.69
C LEU A 109 16.40 -12.19 -12.58
N SER A 110 17.52 -12.89 -12.67
CA SER A 110 18.04 -13.67 -11.55
C SER A 110 18.54 -12.76 -10.42
N LEU A 111 18.64 -13.29 -9.20
CA LEU A 111 19.14 -12.53 -8.04
C LEU A 111 20.56 -11.97 -8.26
N LEU A 112 21.41 -12.68 -9.00
CA LEU A 112 22.76 -12.23 -9.32
C LEU A 112 22.76 -11.05 -10.30
N GLN A 113 21.87 -11.10 -11.30
CA GLN A 113 21.72 -9.99 -12.25
C GLN A 113 21.12 -8.77 -11.58
N LEU A 114 20.13 -8.95 -10.70
CA LEU A 114 19.49 -7.85 -9.98
C LEU A 114 20.44 -7.08 -9.06
N LYS A 115 21.48 -7.76 -8.55
CA LYS A 115 22.55 -7.16 -7.74
C LYS A 115 23.59 -6.36 -8.53
N SER A 116 23.52 -6.30 -9.86
CA SER A 116 24.46 -5.48 -10.64
C SER A 116 24.24 -3.99 -10.38
N ASP A 117 25.33 -3.20 -10.44
CA ASP A 117 25.26 -1.74 -10.22
C ASP A 117 24.25 -1.05 -11.13
N GLU A 118 24.16 -1.49 -12.39
CA GLU A 118 23.18 -0.97 -13.36
C GLU A 118 21.74 -1.16 -12.88
N ASN A 119 21.39 -2.36 -12.41
CA ASN A 119 20.03 -2.67 -11.96
C ASN A 119 19.71 -2.04 -10.59
N LEU A 120 20.71 -1.89 -9.73
CA LEU A 120 20.56 -1.15 -8.48
C LEU A 120 20.26 0.33 -8.72
N VAL A 121 20.88 0.96 -9.73
CA VAL A 121 20.57 2.34 -10.12
C VAL A 121 19.12 2.46 -10.61
N ILE A 122 18.62 1.47 -11.37
CA ILE A 122 17.22 1.44 -11.81
C ILE A 122 16.28 1.32 -10.59
N LEU A 123 16.56 0.42 -9.65
CA LEU A 123 15.78 0.27 -8.42
C LEU A 123 15.78 1.57 -7.58
N GLU A 124 16.92 2.23 -7.46
CA GLU A 124 17.03 3.51 -6.76
C GLU A 124 16.19 4.60 -7.44
N GLN A 125 16.17 4.66 -8.77
CA GLN A 125 15.32 5.59 -9.49
C GLN A 125 13.83 5.27 -9.28
N LEU A 126 13.44 4.00 -9.39
CA LEU A 126 12.06 3.56 -9.20
C LEU A 126 11.57 3.75 -7.77
N SER A 127 12.47 3.77 -6.77
CA SER A 127 12.12 4.13 -5.38
C SER A 127 11.50 5.53 -5.23
N LYS A 128 11.69 6.39 -6.25
CA LYS A 128 11.16 7.76 -6.33
C LYS A 128 9.97 7.88 -7.30
N SER A 129 9.41 6.75 -7.75
CA SER A 129 8.25 6.73 -8.64
C SER A 129 7.05 7.46 -8.02
N SER A 130 6.23 8.10 -8.87
CA SER A 130 4.92 8.63 -8.47
C SER A 130 3.91 7.55 -8.09
N ASN A 131 4.14 6.30 -8.52
CA ASN A 131 3.34 5.17 -8.12
C ASN A 131 3.83 4.61 -6.77
N GLU A 132 3.06 4.81 -5.70
CA GLU A 132 3.43 4.41 -4.33
C GLU A 132 3.78 2.93 -4.19
N LEU A 133 3.07 2.04 -4.90
CA LEU A 133 3.33 0.61 -4.86
C LEU A 133 4.71 0.30 -5.45
N ILE A 134 5.02 0.86 -6.63
CA ILE A 134 6.32 0.67 -7.27
C ILE A 134 7.44 1.31 -6.45
N ALA A 135 7.23 2.53 -5.96
CA ALA A 135 8.19 3.21 -5.09
C ALA A 135 8.53 2.38 -3.85
N THR A 136 7.52 1.86 -3.15
CA THR A 136 7.70 1.05 -1.94
C THR A 136 8.46 -0.23 -2.22
N LEU A 137 8.04 -0.98 -3.25
CA LEU A 137 8.67 -2.25 -3.61
C LEU A 137 10.10 -2.07 -4.12
N ALA A 138 10.34 -1.08 -4.97
CA ALA A 138 11.67 -0.76 -5.49
C ALA A 138 12.61 -0.26 -4.39
N ASN A 139 12.12 0.58 -3.47
CA ASN A 139 12.89 1.02 -2.30
C ASN A 139 13.30 -0.18 -1.42
N TYR A 140 12.37 -1.09 -1.16
CA TYR A 140 12.65 -2.31 -0.39
C TYR A 140 13.71 -3.17 -1.08
N GLN A 141 13.53 -3.44 -2.38
CA GLN A 141 14.49 -4.22 -3.16
C GLN A 141 15.86 -3.54 -3.22
N TYR A 142 15.92 -2.22 -3.43
CA TYR A 142 17.15 -1.46 -3.42
C TYR A 142 17.88 -1.59 -2.06
N ALA A 143 17.17 -1.43 -0.95
CA ALA A 143 17.73 -1.59 0.39
C ALA A 143 18.29 -3.02 0.61
N VAL A 144 17.53 -4.03 0.21
CA VAL A 144 17.92 -5.45 0.33
C VAL A 144 19.13 -5.80 -0.52
N PHE A 145 19.14 -5.45 -1.80
CA PHE A 145 20.18 -5.88 -2.73
C PHE A 145 21.43 -5.01 -2.68
N SER A 146 21.33 -3.75 -2.22
CA SER A 146 22.50 -2.91 -1.95
C SER A 146 23.18 -3.25 -0.62
N GLU A 147 22.50 -4.01 0.27
CA GLU A 147 22.99 -4.41 1.60
C GLU A 147 23.46 -3.24 2.47
N LYS A 148 22.95 -2.03 2.20
CA LYS A 148 23.25 -0.83 2.98
C LYS A 148 22.45 -0.85 4.29
N LEU A 149 23.15 -1.11 5.40
CA LEU A 149 22.55 -1.20 6.75
C LEU A 149 21.62 -0.02 7.09
N GLU A 150 22.04 1.21 6.79
CA GLU A 150 21.25 2.41 7.04
C GLU A 150 19.89 2.39 6.31
N LEU A 151 19.85 1.90 5.07
CA LEU A 151 18.59 1.80 4.31
C LEU A 151 17.67 0.72 4.86
N LEU A 152 18.24 -0.38 5.35
CA LEU A 152 17.46 -1.49 5.90
C LEU A 152 16.88 -1.16 7.27
N GLU A 153 17.64 -0.48 8.13
CA GLU A 153 17.18 -0.04 9.46
C GLU A 153 16.07 1.00 9.38
N ASN A 154 16.25 1.96 8.48
CA ASN A 154 15.33 3.09 8.31
C ASN A 154 14.23 2.81 7.29
N PHE A 155 14.12 1.58 6.77
CA PHE A 155 13.04 1.23 5.86
C PHE A 155 11.71 1.33 6.61
N GLU A 156 10.84 2.22 6.17
CA GLU A 156 9.49 2.37 6.71
C GLU A 156 8.47 2.26 5.58
N SER A 157 7.33 1.64 5.89
CA SER A 157 6.18 1.56 4.99
C SER A 157 4.93 1.29 5.81
N ASP A 158 4.04 2.27 5.88
CA ASP A 158 2.76 2.15 6.58
C ASP A 158 1.83 1.17 5.87
N SER A 159 1.87 1.16 4.54
CA SER A 159 1.07 0.27 3.70
C SER A 159 1.59 -1.17 3.67
N MET A 160 2.88 -1.39 3.96
CA MET A 160 3.52 -2.72 3.93
C MET A 160 4.45 -2.98 5.14
N PRO A 161 3.91 -3.04 6.37
CA PRO A 161 4.71 -3.20 7.60
C PRO A 161 5.52 -4.50 7.65
N LEU A 162 5.10 -5.54 6.92
CA LEU A 162 5.85 -6.78 6.78
C LEU A 162 7.22 -6.58 6.10
N LEU A 163 7.31 -5.67 5.12
CA LEU A 163 8.57 -5.39 4.42
C LEU A 163 9.59 -4.73 5.36
N ARG A 164 9.13 -3.84 6.25
CA ARG A 164 9.97 -3.28 7.31
C ARG A 164 10.54 -4.35 8.23
N ASP A 165 9.72 -5.29 8.69
CA ASP A 165 10.24 -6.35 9.57
C ASP A 165 11.26 -7.23 8.85
N ARG A 166 11.06 -7.50 7.57
CA ARG A 166 12.02 -8.26 6.74
C ARG A 166 13.32 -7.49 6.53
N ALA A 167 13.24 -6.18 6.27
CA ALA A 167 14.40 -5.31 6.15
C ALA A 167 15.20 -5.26 7.47
N ARG A 168 14.51 -5.09 8.61
CA ARG A 168 15.12 -5.15 9.95
C ARG A 168 15.75 -6.51 10.26
N PHE A 169 15.07 -7.60 9.92
CA PHE A 169 15.63 -8.94 10.09
C PHE A 169 16.93 -9.11 9.27
N LEU A 170 16.95 -8.65 8.02
CA LEU A 170 18.16 -8.67 7.19
C LEU A 170 19.27 -7.77 7.76
N ALA A 171 18.93 -6.56 8.23
CA ALA A 171 19.88 -5.67 8.89
C ALA A 171 20.54 -6.35 10.09
N ALA A 172 19.74 -6.98 10.96
CA ALA A 172 20.26 -7.73 12.09
C ALA A 172 21.19 -8.87 11.68
N TYR A 173 20.81 -9.64 10.65
CA TYR A 173 21.67 -10.70 10.12
C TYR A 173 23.03 -10.15 9.63
N LEU A 174 23.03 -9.05 8.88
CA LEU A 174 24.25 -8.40 8.41
C LEU A 174 25.09 -7.84 9.57
N TYR A 175 24.46 -7.29 10.61
CA TYR A 175 25.15 -6.88 11.83
C TYR A 175 25.83 -8.05 12.53
N MET A 176 25.19 -9.22 12.60
CA MET A 176 25.80 -10.43 13.15
C MET A 176 27.00 -10.90 12.31
N GLN A 177 26.89 -10.86 10.97
CA GLN A 177 28.02 -11.17 10.09
C GLN A 177 29.21 -10.21 10.31
N ASN A 178 28.92 -8.96 10.64
CA ASN A 178 29.91 -7.92 10.94
C ASN A 178 30.36 -7.92 12.43
N ASN A 179 30.06 -8.97 13.20
CA ASN A 179 30.39 -9.12 14.63
C ASN A 179 29.77 -8.05 15.55
N ASN A 180 28.76 -7.32 15.10
CA ASN A 180 28.01 -6.37 15.94
C ASN A 180 26.75 -7.03 16.50
N THR A 181 26.95 -8.02 17.38
CA THR A 181 25.88 -8.83 17.97
C THR A 181 24.92 -7.99 18.80
N GLN A 182 25.41 -6.96 19.50
CA GLN A 182 24.56 -6.09 20.31
C GLN A 182 23.51 -5.38 19.46
N LYS A 183 23.94 -4.68 18.40
CA LYS A 183 23.03 -3.96 17.50
C LYS A 183 22.06 -4.92 16.79
N ALA A 184 22.52 -6.10 16.41
CA ALA A 184 21.65 -7.13 15.85
C ALA A 184 20.52 -7.51 16.82
N HIS A 185 20.83 -7.74 18.10
CA HIS A 185 19.82 -8.07 19.11
C HIS A 185 18.82 -6.93 19.32
N GLU A 186 19.29 -5.69 19.42
CA GLU A 186 18.43 -4.50 19.53
C GLU A 186 17.41 -4.44 18.37
N ILE A 187 17.86 -4.69 17.13
CA ILE A 187 16.99 -4.69 15.95
C ILE A 187 16.00 -5.87 16.01
N LEU A 188 16.44 -7.08 16.37
CA LEU A 188 15.57 -8.26 16.46
C LEU A 188 14.51 -8.15 17.56
N GLU A 189 14.79 -7.43 18.64
CA GLU A 189 13.82 -7.10 19.68
C GLU A 189 12.72 -6.14 19.21
N SER A 190 13.04 -5.25 18.26
CA SER A 190 12.07 -4.33 17.68
C SER A 190 11.01 -5.00 16.77
N ILE A 191 11.26 -6.24 16.34
CA ILE A 191 10.36 -7.02 15.48
C ILE A 191 9.27 -7.66 16.34
N GLN A 192 8.18 -6.94 16.54
CA GLN A 192 7.06 -7.39 17.37
C GLN A 192 6.11 -8.37 16.62
N PRO A 193 5.56 -9.39 17.30
CA PRO A 193 4.56 -10.29 16.73
C PRO A 193 3.29 -9.59 16.24
N ARG A 194 2.85 -9.93 15.04
CA ARG A 194 1.60 -9.53 14.38
C ARG A 194 1.08 -10.68 13.52
N ASP A 195 -0.22 -10.66 13.21
CA ASP A 195 -0.85 -11.73 12.41
C ASP A 195 -0.18 -11.93 11.05
N ASN A 196 0.31 -10.85 10.43
CA ASN A 196 0.89 -10.86 9.09
C ASN A 196 2.42 -11.05 9.04
N ASN A 197 3.11 -11.20 10.18
CA ASN A 197 4.58 -11.30 10.22
C ASN A 197 5.11 -12.49 11.06
N ARG A 198 4.23 -13.42 11.46
CA ARG A 198 4.57 -14.56 12.33
C ARG A 198 5.87 -15.28 11.96
N LEU A 199 6.04 -15.64 10.68
CA LEU A 199 7.26 -16.33 10.21
C LEU A 199 8.53 -15.49 10.44
N VAL A 200 8.48 -14.19 10.19
CA VAL A 200 9.62 -13.28 10.42
C VAL A 200 9.95 -13.21 11.92
N THR A 201 8.93 -13.15 12.77
CA THR A 201 9.13 -13.09 14.24
C THR A 201 9.68 -14.40 14.81
N GLU A 202 9.27 -15.55 14.27
CA GLU A 202 9.82 -16.86 14.63
C GLU A 202 11.30 -16.93 14.22
N MET A 203 11.64 -16.53 12.99
CA MET A 203 13.03 -16.47 12.53
C MET A 203 13.87 -15.48 13.36
N ALA A 204 13.32 -14.31 13.71
CA ALA A 204 14.01 -13.34 14.56
C ALA A 204 14.27 -13.90 15.96
N THR A 205 13.35 -14.69 16.51
CA THR A 205 13.51 -15.37 17.80
C THR A 205 14.62 -16.40 17.74
N LEU A 206 14.65 -17.22 16.69
CA LEU A 206 15.74 -18.18 16.49
C LEU A 206 17.09 -17.49 16.36
N LEU A 207 17.16 -16.39 15.59
CA LEU A 207 18.41 -15.67 15.36
C LEU A 207 18.94 -14.99 16.64
N LYS A 208 18.05 -14.52 17.53
CA LYS A 208 18.43 -14.00 18.87
C LYS A 208 19.11 -15.05 19.76
N HIS A 209 18.81 -16.33 19.58
CA HIS A 209 19.48 -17.39 20.34
C HIS A 209 20.84 -17.78 19.75
N TYR A 210 21.15 -17.31 18.54
CA TYR A 210 22.41 -17.59 17.87
C TYR A 210 23.50 -16.61 18.32
N GLY A 211 24.70 -17.11 18.64
CA GLY A 211 25.82 -16.28 19.11
C GLY A 211 25.77 -15.90 20.60
N LEU A 212 24.80 -16.41 21.36
CA LEU A 212 24.83 -16.38 22.83
C LEU A 212 25.72 -17.52 23.33
N ASP A 213 26.86 -17.19 23.92
CA ASP A 213 27.65 -18.17 24.68
C ASP A 213 26.79 -18.74 25.82
N SER A 214 26.90 -20.05 26.05
CA SER A 214 26.11 -20.83 27.03
C SER A 214 26.10 -20.27 28.46
N LYS A 215 26.99 -19.32 28.78
CA LYS A 215 27.06 -18.58 30.03
C LYS A 215 25.96 -17.51 30.22
N SER A 216 25.23 -17.14 29.17
CA SER A 216 24.25 -16.03 29.20
C SER A 216 22.79 -16.48 29.32
N LEU A 217 22.52 -17.78 29.37
CA LEU A 217 21.18 -18.29 29.65
C LEU A 217 20.87 -18.12 31.14
N PRO A 218 19.78 -17.44 31.53
CA PRO A 218 19.33 -17.49 32.92
C PRO A 218 18.98 -18.95 33.24
N THR A 219 19.67 -19.51 34.23
CA THR A 219 19.36 -20.80 34.83
C THR A 219 17.87 -20.82 35.19
N GLN A 220 17.10 -21.64 34.49
CA GLN A 220 15.79 -22.01 34.99
C GLN A 220 16.01 -22.75 36.31
N ASN A 221 15.67 -22.10 37.42
CA ASN A 221 15.57 -22.72 38.73
C ASN A 221 14.47 -23.78 38.68
N THR A 222 14.83 -25.02 38.35
CA THR A 222 14.10 -26.20 38.78
C THR A 222 14.64 -26.63 40.13
N ASP A 223 14.21 -25.92 41.18
CA ASP A 223 14.26 -26.46 42.54
C ASP A 223 13.17 -27.51 42.67
N VAL A 224 13.53 -28.77 42.36
CA VAL A 224 12.76 -29.94 42.76
C VAL A 224 13.68 -30.79 43.63
N SER A 225 13.89 -30.35 44.86
CA SER A 225 14.32 -31.24 45.93
C SER A 225 13.57 -30.92 47.21
N LYS A 226 12.40 -31.55 47.36
CA LYS A 226 11.92 -32.02 48.66
C LYS A 226 11.26 -33.39 48.47
N GLU A 227 12.03 -34.42 48.84
CA GLU A 227 11.53 -35.68 49.35
C GLU A 227 10.41 -35.43 50.37
N ASP A 228 9.27 -36.09 50.20
CA ASP A 228 8.45 -36.46 51.34
C ASP A 228 8.11 -37.95 51.23
N THR A 229 8.67 -38.69 52.17
CA THR A 229 8.56 -40.12 52.37
C THR A 229 7.14 -40.51 52.78
N ALA A 230 6.48 -41.37 52.01
CA ALA A 230 5.28 -42.08 52.47
C ALA A 230 5.24 -43.53 51.96
N LYS A 231 5.85 -44.40 52.76
CA LYS A 231 5.49 -45.81 53.09
C LYS A 231 4.69 -46.62 52.05
N LEU A 232 5.35 -47.64 51.50
CA LEU A 232 4.74 -48.85 50.93
C LEU A 232 3.94 -49.64 51.98
N PRO A 233 2.82 -50.26 51.61
CA PRO A 233 2.41 -51.54 52.16
C PRO A 233 2.78 -52.68 51.20
N VAL A 234 3.41 -53.69 51.80
CA VAL A 234 3.63 -55.02 51.26
C VAL A 234 2.29 -55.73 51.14
N GLU A 235 1.96 -56.28 49.97
CA GLU A 235 1.14 -57.49 49.91
C GLU A 235 1.59 -58.38 48.76
N ALA A 236 2.03 -59.57 49.16
CA ALA A 236 2.45 -60.65 48.29
C ALA A 236 1.21 -61.34 47.69
N ASN A 237 1.26 -61.70 46.41
CA ASN A 237 0.69 -62.97 46.03
C ASN A 237 1.42 -63.64 44.85
N LYS A 238 1.71 -64.92 45.08
CA LYS A 238 2.15 -65.93 44.11
C LYS A 238 1.03 -66.07 43.04
N THR A 239 1.22 -66.60 41.84
CA THR A 239 1.78 -67.91 41.51
C THR A 239 1.72 -68.12 39.98
N LYS A 240 2.76 -68.76 39.43
CA LYS A 240 2.77 -69.83 38.40
C LYS A 240 2.44 -69.54 36.91
N GLU A 241 3.45 -69.99 36.14
CA GLU A 241 3.49 -70.53 34.76
C GLU A 241 3.42 -69.56 33.58
#